data_AF-A0A085ZI05-F1
#
_entry.id   AF-A0A085ZI05-F1
#
_cell.length_a   1.000
_cell.length_b   1.000
_cell.length_c   1.000
_cell.angle_alpha   90.00
_cell.angle_beta   90.00
_cell.angle_gamma   90.00
#
_symmetry.space_group_name_H-M   'P 1'
#
loop_
_entity.id
_entity.type
_entity.pdbx_description
1 polymer ?
#
loop_
_entity_poly.entity_id
_entity_poly.type
_entity_poly.pdbx_seq_one_letter_code
_entity_poly.pdbx_strand_id
1 'polypeptide(L)'
;MGLAEKRLAESIKTEKLPAFEEKLKERSGYDIKVDIDWSTFTAYDEYPLSRLDIVFNDIESFVKKICSDDMGREALQESMKTIRLTNTDDSSAVKMELKDSTLFLNFQLAGSTFSSYTDSQIASYVEGLL
;
A
#
# COMPACT_ATOMS: atom_id res chain seq x y z
N MET A 1 -18.00 -7.98 8.41
CA MET A 1 -17.63 -8.89 7.32
C MET A 1 -18.60 -10.06 7.20
N GLY A 2 -19.13 -10.30 5.99
CA GLY A 2 -19.73 -11.57 5.61
C GLY A 2 -18.68 -12.67 5.34
N LEU A 3 -19.14 -13.84 4.91
CA LEU A 3 -18.27 -15.00 4.62
C LEU A 3 -17.43 -14.80 3.34
N ALA A 4 -17.94 -14.07 2.35
CA ALA A 4 -17.26 -13.84 1.09
C ALA A 4 -16.03 -12.94 1.30
N GLU A 5 -16.19 -11.84 2.05
CA GLU A 5 -15.14 -10.89 2.38
C GLU A 5 -14.06 -11.54 3.25
N LYS A 6 -14.45 -12.42 4.19
CA LYS A 6 -13.49 -13.21 4.98
C LYS A 6 -12.65 -14.14 4.11
N ARG A 7 -13.27 -14.84 3.15
CA ARG A 7 -12.54 -15.73 2.22
C ARG A 7 -11.61 -14.95 1.29
N LEU A 8 -12.07 -13.81 0.79
CA LEU A 8 -11.27 -12.95 -0.07
C LEU A 8 -10.09 -12.35 0.69
N ALA A 9 -10.32 -11.81 1.90
CA ALA A 9 -9.26 -11.29 2.75
C ALA A 9 -8.20 -12.36 3.08
N GLU A 10 -8.63 -13.59 3.39
CA GLU A 10 -7.70 -14.68 3.65
C GLU A 10 -6.88 -15.06 2.41
N SER A 11 -7.50 -15.17 1.23
CA SER A 11 -6.77 -15.42 -0.04
C SER A 11 -5.74 -14.32 -0.34
N ILE A 12 -6.11 -13.05 -0.16
CA ILE A 12 -5.17 -11.93 -0.32
C ILE A 12 -4.02 -12.08 0.68
N LYS A 13 -4.31 -12.39 1.94
CA LYS A 13 -3.31 -12.53 2.99
C LYS A 13 -2.34 -13.69 2.78
N THR A 14 -2.81 -14.84 2.30
CA THR A 14 -2.00 -16.06 2.19
C THR A 14 -1.31 -16.22 0.85
N GLU A 15 -1.85 -15.64 -0.22
CA GLU A 15 -1.34 -15.83 -1.58
C GLU A 15 -0.80 -14.53 -2.17
N LYS A 16 -1.61 -13.47 -2.19
CA LYS A 16 -1.26 -12.23 -2.90
C LYS A 16 -0.26 -11.37 -2.16
N LEU A 17 -0.41 -11.22 -0.84
CA LEU A 17 0.42 -10.36 -0.02
C LEU A 17 1.88 -10.84 0.03
N PRO A 18 2.20 -12.13 0.24
CA PRO A 18 3.58 -12.60 0.21
C PRO A 18 4.22 -12.44 -1.17
N ALA A 19 3.49 -12.76 -2.25
CA ALA A 19 3.97 -12.55 -3.62
C ALA A 19 4.21 -11.07 -3.93
N PHE A 20 3.41 -10.19 -3.33
CA PHE A 20 3.58 -8.75 -3.46
C PHE A 20 4.80 -8.23 -2.71
N GLU A 21 5.02 -8.64 -1.45
CA GLU A 21 6.22 -8.30 -0.68
C GLU A 21 7.51 -8.80 -1.37
N GLU A 22 7.47 -9.99 -1.97
CA GLU A 22 8.59 -10.51 -2.78
C GLU A 22 8.91 -9.60 -3.97
N LYS A 23 7.89 -9.14 -4.71
CA LYS A 23 8.10 -8.14 -5.77
C LYS A 23 8.70 -6.85 -5.24
N LEU A 24 8.24 -6.35 -4.08
CA LEU A 24 8.81 -5.14 -3.49
C LEU A 24 10.29 -5.34 -3.20
N LYS A 25 10.66 -6.48 -2.63
CA LYS A 25 12.06 -6.85 -2.38
C LYS A 25 12.90 -6.90 -3.65
N GLU A 26 12.37 -7.49 -4.73
CA GLU A 26 13.05 -7.51 -6.03
C GLU A 26 13.30 -6.10 -6.58
N ARG A 27 12.38 -5.15 -6.35
CA ARG A 27 12.52 -3.75 -6.81
C ARG A 27 13.45 -2.94 -5.92
N SER A 28 13.34 -3.08 -4.61
CA SER A 28 14.03 -2.23 -3.64
C SER A 28 15.42 -2.75 -3.25
N GLY A 29 15.66 -4.06 -3.38
CA GLY A 29 16.86 -4.73 -2.89
C GLY A 29 16.84 -5.05 -1.39
N TYR A 30 15.75 -4.77 -0.67
CA TYR A 30 15.58 -5.07 0.76
C TYR A 30 14.13 -5.42 1.11
N ASP A 31 13.91 -6.03 2.26
CA ASP A 31 12.56 -6.44 2.67
C ASP A 31 11.71 -5.22 3.10
N ILE A 32 10.65 -4.94 2.33
CA ILE A 32 9.59 -3.98 2.69
C ILE A 32 8.36 -4.77 3.12
N LYS A 33 7.98 -4.63 4.39
CA LYS A 33 6.78 -5.28 4.92
C LYS A 33 5.52 -4.50 4.55
N VAL A 34 4.46 -5.19 4.17
CA VAL A 34 3.16 -4.58 3.89
C VAL A 34 2.17 -5.04 4.97
N ASP A 35 1.71 -4.08 5.76
CA ASP A 35 0.80 -4.30 6.86
C ASP A 35 -0.59 -3.76 6.52
N ILE A 36 -1.58 -4.63 6.43
CA ILE A 36 -2.93 -4.27 6.01
C ILE A 36 -3.86 -4.27 7.22
N ASP A 37 -4.58 -3.17 7.43
CA ASP A 37 -5.65 -3.13 8.40
C ASP A 37 -6.92 -3.79 7.85
N TRP A 38 -6.96 -5.12 7.91
CA TRP A 38 -8.09 -5.91 7.43
C TRP A 38 -9.44 -5.47 8.01
N SER A 39 -9.46 -4.91 9.23
CA SER A 39 -10.70 -4.43 9.83
C SER A 39 -11.31 -3.27 9.02
N THR A 40 -10.48 -2.38 8.50
CA THR A 40 -10.91 -1.22 7.69
C THR A 40 -11.31 -1.60 6.26
N PHE A 41 -10.68 -2.62 5.69
CA PHE A 41 -11.00 -3.12 4.34
C PHE A 41 -12.27 -4.00 4.31
N THR A 42 -12.70 -4.49 5.47
CA THR A 42 -13.86 -5.41 5.59
C THR A 42 -15.00 -4.82 6.42
N ALA A 43 -14.87 -3.55 6.81
CA ALA A 43 -15.91 -2.76 7.48
C ALA A 43 -17.05 -2.38 6.52
N TYR A 44 -16.80 -2.41 5.21
CA TYR A 44 -17.72 -1.99 4.16
C TYR A 44 -18.14 -3.19 3.29
N ASP A 45 -18.53 -2.93 2.03
CA ASP A 45 -18.78 -3.96 1.02
C ASP A 45 -17.47 -4.63 0.54
N GLU A 46 -17.56 -5.50 -0.47
CA GLU A 46 -16.40 -6.24 -1.00
C GLU A 46 -15.45 -5.38 -1.87
N TYR A 47 -15.84 -4.14 -2.20
CA TYR A 47 -15.08 -3.32 -3.14
C TYR A 47 -13.67 -2.97 -2.66
N PRO A 48 -13.42 -2.56 -1.40
CA PRO A 48 -12.07 -2.29 -0.93
C PRO A 48 -11.12 -3.48 -1.11
N LEU A 49 -11.60 -4.71 -0.84
CA LEU A 49 -10.80 -5.92 -1.02
C LEU A 49 -10.54 -6.24 -2.50
N SER A 50 -11.53 -6.09 -3.37
CA SER A 50 -11.35 -6.34 -4.81
C SER A 50 -10.44 -5.31 -5.50
N ARG A 51 -10.28 -4.12 -4.93
CA ARG A 51 -9.46 -3.01 -5.45
C ARG A 51 -8.00 -3.04 -4.96
N LEU A 52 -7.65 -3.92 -4.02
CA LEU A 52 -6.30 -4.00 -3.44
C LEU A 52 -5.21 -4.30 -4.49
N ASP A 53 -5.53 -5.05 -5.55
CA ASP A 53 -4.58 -5.31 -6.64
C ASP A 53 -4.14 -4.01 -7.35
N ILE A 54 -5.03 -3.01 -7.46
CA ILE A 54 -4.70 -1.70 -8.04
C ILE A 54 -3.73 -0.97 -7.12
N VAL A 55 -4.02 -0.95 -5.81
CA VAL A 55 -3.15 -0.34 -4.79
C VAL A 55 -1.76 -0.99 -4.78
N PHE A 56 -1.70 -2.32 -4.89
CA PHE A 56 -0.42 -3.03 -4.98
C PHE A 56 0.36 -2.64 -6.23
N ASN A 57 -0.28 -2.51 -7.39
CA ASN A 57 0.40 -2.06 -8.61
C ASN A 57 0.95 -0.64 -8.47
N ASP A 58 0.18 0.28 -7.89
CA ASP A 58 0.64 1.66 -7.62
C ASP A 58 1.84 1.67 -6.66
N ILE A 59 1.80 0.81 -5.64
CA ILE A 59 2.90 0.66 -4.67
C ILE A 59 4.17 0.08 -5.31
N GLU A 60 4.04 -1.01 -6.08
CA GLU A 60 5.18 -1.59 -6.81
C GLU A 60 5.82 -0.56 -7.74
N SER A 61 4.99 0.19 -8.47
CA SER A 61 5.46 1.17 -9.43
C SER A 61 6.17 2.34 -8.75
N PHE A 62 5.68 2.85 -7.61
CA PHE A 62 6.40 3.91 -6.89
C PHE A 62 7.75 3.40 -6.36
N VAL A 63 7.80 2.20 -5.77
CA VAL A 63 9.06 1.65 -5.25
C VAL A 63 10.06 1.51 -6.38
N LYS A 64 9.62 1.01 -7.55
CA LYS A 64 10.47 0.92 -8.74
C LYS A 64 10.98 2.28 -9.22
N LYS A 65 10.19 3.35 -9.12
CA LYS A 65 10.61 4.71 -9.53
C LYS A 65 11.71 5.24 -8.62
N ILE A 66 11.49 5.18 -7.30
CA ILE A 66 12.48 5.66 -6.31
C ILE A 66 13.75 4.81 -6.39
N CYS A 67 13.61 3.49 -6.46
CA CYS A 67 14.73 2.54 -6.51
C CYS A 67 15.35 2.38 -7.91
N SER A 68 15.20 3.37 -8.79
CA SER A 68 15.72 3.32 -10.17
C SER A 68 17.25 3.43 -10.24
N ASP A 69 17.90 3.95 -9.20
CA ASP A 69 19.34 4.01 -9.03
C ASP A 69 19.78 3.53 -7.63
N ASP A 70 21.09 3.53 -7.36
CA ASP A 70 21.63 3.11 -6.05
C ASP A 70 21.27 4.13 -4.94
N MET A 71 21.28 5.42 -5.25
CA MET A 71 21.04 6.50 -4.28
C MET A 71 19.61 6.44 -3.73
N GLY A 72 18.62 6.30 -4.61
CA GLY A 72 17.22 6.18 -4.22
C GLY A 72 16.92 4.88 -3.45
N ARG A 73 17.64 3.79 -3.75
CA ARG A 73 17.55 2.55 -2.95
C ARG A 73 18.04 2.74 -1.53
N GLU A 74 19.24 3.30 -1.37
CA GLU A 74 19.85 3.57 -0.07
C GLU A 74 18.96 4.52 0.77
N ALA A 75 18.54 5.64 0.18
CA ALA A 75 17.71 6.63 0.86
C ALA A 75 16.35 6.05 1.30
N LEU A 76 15.70 5.26 0.43
CA LEU A 76 14.43 4.61 0.77
C LEU A 76 14.61 3.56 1.87
N GLN A 77 15.70 2.78 1.84
CA GLN A 77 15.99 1.75 2.86
C GLN A 77 16.23 2.34 4.26
N GLU A 78 16.88 3.50 4.33
CA GLU A 78 17.11 4.20 5.59
C GLU A 78 15.81 4.75 6.18
N SER A 79 14.91 5.20 5.30
CA SER A 79 13.72 5.96 5.69
C SER A 79 12.45 5.14 5.82
N MET A 80 12.31 4.00 5.12
CA MET A 80 11.07 3.23 5.04
C MET A 80 11.34 1.71 5.06
N LYS A 81 10.61 0.99 5.91
CA LYS A 81 10.67 -0.48 6.04
C LYS A 81 9.31 -1.13 6.03
N THR A 82 8.25 -0.35 6.25
CA THR A 82 6.88 -0.87 6.31
C THR A 82 5.93 0.07 5.59
N ILE A 83 4.94 -0.50 4.90
CA ILE A 83 3.82 0.24 4.33
C ILE A 83 2.56 -0.24 5.04
N ARG A 84 1.89 0.67 5.75
CA ARG A 84 0.62 0.40 6.45
C ARG A 84 -0.55 0.86 5.59
N LEU A 85 -1.39 -0.08 5.17
CA LEU A 85 -2.58 0.21 4.35
C LEU A 85 -3.83 0.23 5.23
N THR A 86 -4.60 1.31 5.09
CA THR A 86 -5.91 1.50 5.73
C THR A 86 -6.93 1.97 4.69
N ASN A 87 -8.20 1.70 4.96
CA ASN A 87 -9.30 2.13 4.11
C ASN A 87 -10.34 2.95 4.91
N THR A 88 -11.02 3.86 4.23
CA THR A 88 -12.08 4.70 4.79
C THR A 88 -13.17 4.98 3.75
N ASP A 89 -14.36 5.37 4.20
CA ASP A 89 -15.42 5.96 3.39
C ASP A 89 -15.44 7.50 3.47
N ASP A 90 -14.63 8.09 4.35
CA ASP A 90 -14.47 9.53 4.54
C ASP A 90 -13.33 10.09 3.69
N SER A 91 -13.68 10.88 2.67
CA SER A 91 -12.71 11.55 1.79
C SER A 91 -11.73 12.45 2.53
N SER A 92 -12.10 13.00 3.70
CA SER A 92 -11.21 13.87 4.49
C SER A 92 -10.13 13.11 5.26
N ALA A 93 -10.32 11.81 5.46
CA ALA A 93 -9.36 10.93 6.12
C ALA A 93 -8.32 10.35 5.16
N VAL A 94 -8.47 10.55 3.84
CA VAL A 94 -7.50 10.14 2.83
C VAL A 94 -6.19 10.90 3.04
N LYS A 95 -5.13 10.19 3.41
CA LYS A 95 -3.83 10.81 3.73
C LYS A 95 -2.63 9.89 3.46
N MET A 96 -1.47 10.50 3.26
CA MET A 96 -0.16 9.85 3.25
C MET A 96 0.68 10.42 4.39
N GLU A 97 1.38 9.56 5.12
CA GLU A 97 2.26 9.97 6.22
C GLU A 97 3.44 9.01 6.30
N LEU A 98 4.68 9.50 6.19
CA LEU A 98 5.88 8.72 6.47
C LEU A 98 6.38 9.06 7.88
N LYS A 99 6.34 8.08 8.78
CA LYS A 99 6.78 8.26 10.18
C LYS A 99 7.27 6.94 10.74
N ASP A 100 8.31 6.98 11.58
CA ASP A 100 8.84 5.80 12.28
C ASP A 100 9.15 4.64 11.31
N SER A 101 9.76 4.97 10.16
CA SER A 101 10.03 4.06 9.04
C SER A 101 8.82 3.33 8.46
N THR A 102 7.63 3.87 8.68
CA THR A 102 6.36 3.33 8.18
C THR A 102 5.66 4.37 7.30
N LEU A 103 5.37 4.00 6.06
CA LEU A 103 4.52 4.77 5.17
C LEU A 103 3.06 4.37 5.41
N PHE A 104 2.30 5.26 6.05
CA PHE A 104 0.88 5.11 6.26
C PHE A 104 0.11 5.66 5.07
N LEU A 105 -0.68 4.79 4.43
CA LEU A 105 -1.55 5.13 3.32
C LEU A 105 -3.00 4.84 3.73
N ASN A 106 -3.82 5.88 3.80
CA ASN A 106 -5.27 5.74 4.01
C ASN A 106 -6.01 6.06 2.71
N PHE A 107 -6.70 5.06 2.16
CA PHE A 107 -7.39 5.16 0.88
C PHE A 107 -8.90 5.22 1.06
N GLN A 108 -9.60 5.85 0.12
CA GLN A 108 -11.05 5.74 0.01
C GLN A 108 -11.40 4.78 -1.13
N LEU A 109 -11.58 3.50 -0.78
CA LEU A 109 -11.93 2.44 -1.72
C LEU A 109 -13.35 1.91 -1.53
N ALA A 110 -14.09 2.43 -0.54
CA ALA A 110 -15.49 2.11 -0.32
C ALA A 110 -16.41 3.03 -1.17
N GLY A 111 -17.55 2.49 -1.60
CA GLY A 111 -18.56 3.25 -2.35
C GLY A 111 -18.18 3.55 -3.81
N SER A 112 -18.76 4.64 -4.34
CA SER A 112 -18.59 5.07 -5.74
C SER A 112 -17.34 5.93 -5.98
N THR A 113 -16.67 6.34 -4.92
CA THR A 113 -15.41 7.09 -4.98
C THR A 113 -14.23 6.12 -4.98
N PHE A 114 -13.25 6.46 -5.81
CA PHE A 114 -11.97 5.75 -5.92
C PHE A 114 -10.88 6.81 -5.80
N SER A 115 -10.66 7.35 -4.61
CA SER A 115 -9.45 8.16 -4.41
C SER A 115 -8.31 7.21 -4.05
N SER A 116 -7.58 6.77 -5.06
CA SER A 116 -6.26 6.19 -4.89
C SER A 116 -5.20 7.26 -5.09
N TYR A 117 -4.10 7.12 -4.37
CA TYR A 117 -2.86 7.78 -4.76
C TYR A 117 -2.30 7.04 -5.96
N THR A 118 -1.98 7.77 -7.02
CA THR A 118 -1.22 7.18 -8.12
C THR A 118 0.21 6.92 -7.67
N ASP A 119 0.87 5.97 -8.33
CA ASP A 119 2.30 5.70 -8.15
C ASP A 119 3.18 6.97 -8.12
N SER A 120 2.87 7.97 -8.96
CA SER A 120 3.61 9.23 -9.09
C SER A 120 3.37 10.15 -7.89
N GLN A 121 2.14 10.20 -7.38
CA GLN A 121 1.82 10.96 -6.17
C GLN A 121 2.52 10.38 -4.94
N ILE A 122 2.56 9.05 -4.82
CA ILE A 122 3.26 8.39 -3.71
C ILE A 122 4.76 8.63 -3.83
N ALA A 123 5.35 8.45 -5.03
CA ALA A 123 6.76 8.67 -5.27
C ALA A 123 7.18 10.11 -4.91
N SER A 124 6.50 11.12 -5.45
CA SER A 124 6.84 12.52 -5.17
C SER A 124 6.69 12.89 -3.69
N TYR A 125 5.72 12.30 -2.97
CA TYR A 125 5.58 12.52 -1.54
C TYR A 125 6.75 11.92 -0.75
N VAL A 126 7.09 10.65 -1.02
CA VAL A 126 8.16 9.94 -0.30
C VAL A 126 9.50 10.57 -0.61
N GLU A 127 9.83 10.82 -1.89
CA GLU A 127 11.08 11.46 -2.31
C GLU A 127 11.31 12.82 -1.66
N GLY A 128 10.25 13.59 -1.39
CA GLY A 128 10.37 14.88 -0.70
C GLY A 128 10.74 14.77 0.79
N LEU A 129 10.76 13.56 1.35
CA LEU A 129 11.05 13.26 2.76
C LEU A 129 12.33 12.43 2.95
N LEU A 130 12.91 11.91 1.87
CA LEU A 130 14.20 11.23 1.86
C LEU A 130 15.34 12.26 1.89
#